data_AF-A0A258LSA8-F1
#
_entry.id   AF-A0A258LSA8-F1
#
_cell.length_a   1.000
_cell.length_b   1.000
_cell.length_c   1.000
_cell.angle_alpha   90.00
_cell.angle_beta   90.00
_cell.angle_gamma   90.00
#
_symmetry.space_group_name_H-M   'P 1'
#
loop_
_entity.id
_entity.type
_entity.pdbx_description
1 polymer ?
#
loop_
_entity_poly.entity_id
_entity_poly.type
_entity_poly.pdbx_seq_one_letter_code
_entity_poly.pdbx_strand_id
1 'polypeptide(L)'
;MTWLQNVFNFLALSLLRLFAFLPYGLTIYIGYGLGWLAAHIPNERAKVVKTNLRLCFPNLSEDEIHALALEHWKLFGRSVIERSRIWLGSGKQITDIVSINSEITLGDRKPRLLINPHFVGLEGGFMALSVLASQHDWPRGAGLYQNMKNPFFNQKMIEWRNRFGGKSIERQSRLRDLIREIQTGNFIFIAPDIDLGPRDSVFVPFFGIQTNTITSVSRLARLSGAEVCLMTTTFNSDRMGYTCNISAPLPNFPTDD
;
A
#
# COMPACT_ATOMS: atom_id res chain seq x y z
N MET A 1 7.38 25.35 13.85
CA MET A 1 6.13 24.64 14.19
C MET A 1 5.46 25.38 15.33
N THR A 2 4.15 25.59 15.27
CA THR A 2 3.43 26.23 16.38
C THR A 2 3.35 25.27 17.58
N TRP A 3 3.29 25.78 18.81
CA TRP A 3 3.17 24.95 20.01
C TRP A 3 1.97 23.98 19.93
N LEU A 4 0.83 24.45 19.40
CA LEU A 4 -0.35 23.63 19.14
C LEU A 4 -0.05 22.46 18.19
N GLN A 5 0.64 22.70 17.07
CA GLN A 5 1.03 21.62 16.14
C GLN A 5 1.87 20.54 16.82
N ASN A 6 2.78 20.93 17.72
CA ASN A 6 3.57 19.97 18.47
C ASN A 6 2.70 19.12 19.40
N VAL A 7 1.78 19.74 20.15
CA VAL A 7 0.83 19.01 21.02
C VAL A 7 0.02 18.01 20.21
N PHE A 8 -0.55 18.42 19.07
CA PHE A 8 -1.30 17.52 18.18
C PHE A 8 -0.44 16.35 17.67
N ASN A 9 0.81 16.62 17.27
CA ASN A 9 1.72 15.58 16.79
C ASN A 9 2.02 14.53 17.87
N PHE A 10 2.32 14.97 19.10
CA PHE A 10 2.61 14.05 20.20
C PHE A 10 1.36 13.28 20.66
N LEU A 11 0.19 13.90 20.63
CA LEU A 11 -1.07 13.22 20.92
C LEU A 11 -1.36 12.12 19.89
N ALA A 12 -1.25 12.44 18.60
CA ALA A 12 -1.44 11.47 17.53
C ALA A 12 -0.39 10.34 17.58
N LEU A 13 0.88 10.64 17.88
CA LEU A 13 1.92 9.63 18.08
C LEU A 13 1.61 8.73 19.28
N SER A 14 1.12 9.28 20.38
CA SER A 14 0.74 8.53 21.58
C SER A 14 -0.44 7.60 21.31
N LEU A 15 -1.42 8.06 20.51
CA LEU A 15 -2.54 7.24 20.06
C LEU A 15 -2.08 6.08 19.18
N LEU A 16 -1.14 6.31 18.25
CA LEU A 16 -0.52 5.23 17.48
C LEU A 16 0.18 4.23 18.39
N ARG A 17 0.97 4.70 19.38
CA ARG A 17 1.63 3.79 20.32
C ARG A 17 0.63 2.94 21.10
N LEU A 18 -0.47 3.53 21.58
CA LEU A 18 -1.52 2.80 22.29
C LEU A 18 -2.07 1.64 21.44
N PHE A 19 -2.45 1.90 20.19
CA PHE A 19 -3.01 0.87 19.31
C PHE A 19 -2.00 -0.19 18.86
N ALA A 20 -0.71 0.16 18.79
CA ALA A 20 0.34 -0.78 18.42
C ALA A 20 0.47 -1.95 19.42
N PHE A 21 0.18 -1.69 20.71
CA PHE A 21 0.35 -2.66 21.80
C PHE A 21 -0.96 -3.20 22.37
N LEU A 22 -2.10 -2.69 21.93
CA LEU A 22 -3.41 -3.22 22.30
C LEU A 22 -3.59 -4.67 21.82
N PRO A 23 -4.38 -5.53 22.49
CA PRO A 23 -4.75 -6.83 21.94
C PRO A 23 -5.34 -6.72 20.53
N TYR A 24 -4.90 -7.56 19.61
CA TYR A 24 -5.21 -7.40 18.19
C TYR A 24 -6.71 -7.48 17.88
N GLY A 25 -7.47 -8.33 18.59
CA GLY A 25 -8.93 -8.36 18.45
C GLY A 25 -9.59 -7.01 18.75
N LEU A 26 -9.14 -6.29 19.78
CA LEU A 26 -9.65 -4.94 20.08
C LEU A 26 -9.27 -3.95 18.97
N THR A 27 -8.06 -4.03 18.43
CA THR A 27 -7.64 -3.23 17.27
C THR A 27 -8.60 -3.41 16.09
N ILE A 28 -9.01 -4.65 15.79
CA ILE A 28 -9.95 -4.98 14.71
C ILE A 28 -11.31 -4.32 14.96
N TYR A 29 -11.92 -4.57 16.12
CA TYR A 29 -13.28 -4.10 16.42
C TYR A 29 -13.36 -2.57 16.53
N ILE A 30 -12.35 -1.92 17.13
CA ILE A 30 -12.27 -0.46 17.18
C ILE A 30 -12.15 0.11 15.77
N GLY A 31 -11.30 -0.49 14.93
CA GLY A 31 -11.15 -0.08 13.54
C GLY A 31 -12.44 -0.20 12.73
N TYR A 32 -13.19 -1.29 12.90
CA TYR A 32 -14.51 -1.45 12.30
C TYR A 32 -15.51 -0.40 12.80
N GLY A 33 -15.54 -0.13 14.10
CA GLY A 33 -16.41 0.90 14.67
C GLY A 33 -16.11 2.29 14.12
N LEU A 34 -14.83 2.68 14.07
CA LEU A 34 -14.41 3.98 13.52
C LEU A 34 -14.70 4.09 12.02
N GLY A 35 -14.47 3.02 11.26
CA GLY A 35 -14.81 2.97 9.84
C GLY A 35 -16.31 3.09 9.61
N TRP A 36 -17.12 2.37 10.40
CA TRP A 36 -18.58 2.47 10.36
C TRP A 36 -19.07 3.88 10.68
N LEU A 37 -18.52 4.53 11.72
CA LEU A 37 -18.84 5.92 12.05
C LEU A 37 -18.48 6.87 10.90
N ALA A 38 -17.29 6.73 10.33
CA ALA A 38 -16.83 7.54 9.20
C ALA A 38 -17.72 7.38 7.96
N ALA A 39 -18.28 6.19 7.73
CA ALA A 39 -19.19 5.92 6.61
C ALA A 39 -20.50 6.75 6.69
N HIS A 40 -20.91 7.15 7.89
CA HIS A 40 -22.15 7.91 8.13
C HIS A 40 -21.93 9.42 8.14
N ILE A 41 -20.69 9.89 8.16
CA ILE A 41 -20.37 11.33 8.09
C ILE A 41 -20.34 11.74 6.62
N PRO A 42 -21.25 12.63 6.16
CA PRO A 42 -21.23 13.10 4.78
C PRO A 42 -19.90 13.79 4.47
N ASN A 43 -19.17 13.24 3.50
CA ASN A 43 -17.90 13.79 3.06
C ASN A 43 -17.63 13.45 1.59
N GLU A 44 -16.76 14.23 0.96
CA GLU A 44 -16.39 14.04 -0.46
C GLU A 44 -15.85 12.63 -0.74
N ARG A 45 -15.15 11.99 0.20
CA ARG A 45 -14.62 10.63 0.01
C ARG A 45 -15.73 9.58 0.00
N ALA A 46 -16.77 9.74 0.81
CA ALA A 46 -17.93 8.84 0.79
C ALA A 46 -18.65 8.91 -0.57
N LYS A 47 -18.75 10.12 -1.16
CA LYS A 47 -19.28 10.30 -2.52
C LYS A 47 -18.40 9.60 -3.56
N VAL A 48 -17.08 9.80 -3.51
CA VAL A 48 -16.12 9.17 -4.44
C VAL A 48 -16.21 7.65 -4.38
N VAL A 49 -16.27 7.04 -3.19
CA VAL A 49 -16.40 5.58 -3.04
C VAL A 49 -17.64 5.06 -3.77
N LYS A 50 -18.81 5.66 -3.52
CA LYS A 50 -20.05 5.24 -4.19
C LYS A 50 -20.03 5.47 -5.69
N THR A 51 -19.49 6.61 -6.15
CA THR A 51 -19.32 6.88 -7.59
C THR A 51 -18.45 5.83 -8.25
N ASN A 52 -17.29 5.50 -7.68
CA ASN A 52 -16.40 4.49 -8.24
C ASN A 52 -17.07 3.11 -8.26
N LEU A 53 -17.81 2.73 -7.21
CA LEU A 53 -18.55 1.46 -7.19
C LEU A 53 -19.62 1.40 -8.28
N ARG A 54 -20.39 2.47 -8.51
CA ARG A 54 -21.40 2.52 -9.59
C ARG A 54 -20.77 2.43 -10.98
N LEU A 55 -19.64 3.10 -11.17
CA LEU A 55 -18.90 3.08 -12.43
C LEU A 55 -18.30 1.70 -12.72
N CYS A 56 -17.66 1.08 -11.72
CA CYS A 56 -17.01 -0.23 -11.88
C CYS A 56 -18.00 -1.40 -11.89
N PHE A 57 -19.15 -1.28 -11.22
CA PHE A 57 -20.12 -2.36 -11.06
C PHE A 57 -21.55 -1.91 -11.41
N PRO A 58 -21.81 -1.57 -12.69
CA PRO A 58 -23.06 -0.95 -13.13
C PRO A 58 -24.30 -1.86 -12.97
N ASN A 59 -24.11 -3.16 -12.76
CA ASN A 59 -25.19 -4.13 -12.58
C ASN A 59 -25.64 -4.29 -11.13
N LEU A 60 -24.97 -3.65 -10.16
CA LEU A 60 -25.36 -3.69 -8.76
C LEU A 60 -26.49 -2.70 -8.48
N SER A 61 -27.44 -3.11 -7.65
CA SER A 61 -28.47 -2.23 -7.09
C SER A 61 -27.86 -1.19 -6.14
N GLU A 62 -28.60 -0.11 -5.89
CA GLU A 62 -28.17 0.92 -4.94
C GLU A 62 -27.96 0.36 -3.53
N ASP A 63 -28.76 -0.61 -3.09
CA ASP A 63 -28.58 -1.26 -1.79
C ASP A 63 -27.28 -2.07 -1.72
N GLU A 64 -26.92 -2.79 -2.78
CA GLU A 64 -25.65 -3.51 -2.88
C GLU A 64 -24.46 -2.54 -2.90
N ILE A 65 -24.56 -1.43 -3.64
CA ILE A 65 -23.53 -0.37 -3.65
C ILE A 65 -23.36 0.23 -2.24
N HIS A 66 -24.46 0.48 -1.54
CA HIS A 66 -24.43 1.00 -0.17
C HIS A 66 -23.80 0.00 0.82
N ALA A 67 -24.14 -1.29 0.70
CA ALA A 67 -23.57 -2.35 1.53
C ALA A 67 -22.06 -2.50 1.29
N LEU A 68 -21.62 -2.52 0.02
CA LEU A 68 -20.20 -2.57 -0.33
C LEU A 68 -19.43 -1.34 0.15
N ALA A 69 -20.00 -0.14 0.00
CA ALA A 69 -19.39 1.09 0.48
C ALA A 69 -19.20 1.05 2.01
N LEU A 70 -20.23 0.65 2.75
CA LEU A 70 -20.15 0.54 4.22
C LEU A 70 -19.09 -0.48 4.65
N GLU A 71 -19.04 -1.62 3.97
CA GLU A 71 -18.05 -2.66 4.26
C GLU A 71 -16.64 -2.17 3.95
N HIS A 72 -16.42 -1.50 2.82
CA HIS A 72 -15.14 -0.86 2.50
C HIS A 72 -14.70 0.11 3.60
N TRP A 73 -15.59 0.97 4.09
CA TRP A 73 -15.28 1.91 5.16
C TRP A 73 -14.86 1.22 6.47
N LYS A 74 -15.54 0.14 6.85
CA LYS A 74 -15.14 -0.67 8.02
C LYS A 74 -13.74 -1.25 7.81
N LEU A 75 -13.49 -1.89 6.68
CA LEU A 75 -12.19 -2.49 6.35
C LEU A 75 -11.07 -1.43 6.29
N PHE A 76 -11.35 -0.25 5.73
CA PHE A 76 -10.43 0.88 5.69
C PHE A 76 -10.13 1.41 7.09
N GLY A 77 -11.16 1.59 7.93
CA GLY A 77 -10.99 2.01 9.32
C GLY A 77 -10.09 1.06 10.12
N ARG A 78 -10.30 -0.25 9.96
CA ARG A 78 -9.39 -1.27 10.50
C ARG A 78 -7.95 -1.09 10.01
N SER A 79 -7.73 -1.02 8.70
CA SER A 79 -6.40 -0.84 8.12
C SER A 79 -5.69 0.41 8.66
N VAL A 80 -6.42 1.52 8.82
CA VAL A 80 -5.88 2.75 9.39
C VAL A 80 -5.36 2.54 10.82
N ILE A 81 -6.11 1.86 11.68
CA ILE A 81 -5.66 1.57 13.04
C ILE A 81 -4.52 0.55 13.03
N GLU A 82 -4.55 -0.47 12.17
CA GLU A 82 -3.50 -1.48 12.07
C GLU A 82 -2.14 -0.92 11.65
N ARG A 83 -2.10 0.21 10.94
CA ARG A 83 -0.84 0.94 10.67
C ARG A 83 -0.04 1.23 11.92
N SER A 84 -0.69 1.46 13.06
CA SER A 84 -0.01 1.61 14.34
C SER A 84 0.90 0.42 14.67
N ARG A 85 0.37 -0.81 14.56
CA ARG A 85 1.11 -2.05 14.78
C ARG A 85 2.16 -2.26 13.69
N ILE A 86 1.82 -1.96 12.44
CA ILE A 86 2.73 -2.11 11.30
C ILE A 86 3.96 -1.19 11.43
N TRP A 87 3.75 0.07 11.80
CA TRP A 87 4.81 1.08 11.92
C TRP A 87 5.58 1.03 13.24
N LEU A 88 4.93 0.67 14.35
CA LEU A 88 5.52 0.77 15.69
C LEU A 88 5.72 -0.58 16.39
N GLY A 89 5.02 -1.64 16.01
CA GLY A 89 5.09 -2.96 16.64
C GLY A 89 6.40 -3.71 16.38
N SER A 90 6.51 -4.98 16.77
CA SER A 90 7.66 -5.82 16.42
C SER A 90 7.50 -6.46 15.03
N GLY A 91 8.60 -6.93 14.43
CA GLY A 91 8.53 -7.71 13.19
C GLY A 91 7.63 -8.95 13.34
N LYS A 92 7.71 -9.63 14.49
CA LYS A 92 6.82 -10.76 14.82
C LYS A 92 5.35 -10.36 14.81
N GLN A 93 4.98 -9.22 15.41
CA GLN A 93 3.59 -8.74 15.40
C GLN A 93 3.06 -8.47 13.99
N ILE A 94 3.94 -8.20 13.02
CA ILE A 94 3.57 -8.00 11.61
C ILE A 94 3.41 -9.37 10.93
N THR A 95 4.38 -10.27 11.08
CA THR A 95 4.33 -11.61 10.46
C THR A 95 3.26 -12.51 11.06
N ASP A 96 2.82 -12.24 12.30
CA ASP A 96 1.68 -12.95 12.92
C ASP A 96 0.33 -12.57 12.26
N ILE A 97 0.23 -11.42 11.57
CA ILE A 97 -1.01 -10.95 10.94
C ILE A 97 -0.93 -10.86 9.41
N VAL A 98 0.26 -10.91 8.82
CA VAL A 98 0.46 -10.89 7.36
C VAL A 98 1.35 -12.06 6.98
N SER A 99 0.79 -12.97 6.19
CA SER A 99 1.50 -14.06 5.53
C SER A 99 1.96 -13.63 4.13
N ILE A 100 3.07 -14.17 3.64
CA ILE A 100 3.53 -13.98 2.26
C ILE A 100 3.44 -15.31 1.52
N ASN A 101 2.76 -15.29 0.38
CA ASN A 101 2.77 -16.34 -0.61
C ASN A 101 3.43 -15.79 -1.87
N SER A 102 4.43 -16.50 -2.41
CA SER A 102 5.24 -16.02 -3.53
C SER A 102 5.44 -17.12 -4.55
N GLU A 103 5.12 -16.83 -5.80
CA GLU A 103 5.42 -17.69 -6.95
C GLU A 103 6.84 -17.44 -7.49
N ILE A 104 7.51 -16.39 -7.02
CA ILE A 104 8.91 -16.08 -7.35
C ILE A 104 9.87 -16.46 -6.23
N THR A 105 11.13 -16.73 -6.59
CA THR A 105 12.21 -16.90 -5.63
C THR A 105 12.65 -15.55 -5.07
N LEU A 106 12.33 -15.27 -3.81
CA LEU A 106 12.60 -13.96 -3.21
C LEU A 106 14.09 -13.68 -2.93
N GLY A 107 14.94 -14.71 -2.85
CA GLY A 107 16.37 -14.56 -2.53
C GLY A 107 17.33 -14.43 -3.73
N ASP A 108 16.83 -14.51 -4.97
CA ASP A 108 17.68 -14.62 -6.17
C ASP A 108 18.27 -13.29 -6.66
N ARG A 109 17.92 -12.16 -6.03
CA ARG A 109 18.40 -10.80 -6.38
C ARG A 109 18.15 -10.43 -7.85
N LYS A 110 17.13 -11.01 -8.49
CA LYS A 110 16.70 -10.56 -9.82
C LYS A 110 16.04 -9.17 -9.72
N PRO A 111 16.34 -8.25 -10.66
CA PRO A 111 15.65 -6.95 -10.74
C PRO A 111 14.13 -7.14 -10.88
N ARG A 112 13.36 -6.61 -9.93
CA ARG A 112 11.90 -6.80 -9.90
C ARG A 112 11.13 -5.54 -9.53
N LEU A 113 10.06 -5.28 -10.27
CA LEU A 113 9.02 -4.34 -9.91
C LEU A 113 7.84 -5.10 -9.31
N LEU A 114 7.49 -4.78 -8.07
CA LEU A 114 6.31 -5.31 -7.38
C LEU A 114 5.18 -4.29 -7.51
N ILE A 115 4.22 -4.59 -8.38
CA ILE A 115 3.05 -3.75 -8.62
C ILE A 115 2.05 -3.99 -7.52
N ASN A 116 1.79 -2.98 -6.69
CA ASN A 116 0.96 -3.10 -5.51
C ASN A 116 -0.20 -2.10 -5.58
N PRO A 117 -1.37 -2.50 -6.11
CA PRO A 117 -2.56 -1.67 -6.11
C PRO A 117 -2.93 -1.22 -4.70
N HIS A 118 -3.60 -0.07 -4.56
CA HIS A 118 -3.97 0.55 -3.28
C HIS A 118 -5.11 -0.20 -2.55
N PHE A 119 -4.94 -1.49 -2.32
CA PHE A 119 -5.79 -2.26 -1.41
C PHE A 119 -5.48 -1.91 0.05
N VAL A 120 -6.47 -2.09 0.92
CA VAL A 120 -6.36 -1.70 2.33
C VAL A 120 -5.22 -2.41 3.08
N GLY A 121 -4.79 -3.59 2.62
CA GLY A 121 -3.66 -4.33 3.18
C GLY A 121 -2.27 -3.90 2.69
N LEU A 122 -2.16 -2.96 1.73
CA LEU A 122 -0.92 -2.60 1.04
C LEU A 122 0.27 -2.39 1.97
N GLU A 123 0.09 -1.62 3.05
CA GLU A 123 1.16 -1.29 3.99
C GLU A 123 1.64 -2.54 4.76
N GLY A 124 0.72 -3.46 5.06
CA GLY A 124 1.02 -4.70 5.75
C GLY A 124 1.92 -5.61 4.91
N GLY A 125 1.60 -5.79 3.63
CA GLY A 125 2.42 -6.60 2.71
C GLY A 125 3.82 -6.04 2.53
N PHE A 126 3.94 -4.72 2.31
CA PHE A 126 5.23 -4.04 2.19
C PHE A 126 6.12 -4.26 3.43
N MET A 127 5.54 -4.08 4.62
CA MET A 127 6.28 -4.20 5.87
C MET A 127 6.59 -5.65 6.24
N ALA A 128 5.67 -6.59 5.97
CA ALA A 128 5.93 -8.02 6.18
C ALA A 128 7.07 -8.51 5.30
N LEU A 129 7.12 -8.09 4.03
CA LEU A 129 8.21 -8.46 3.12
C LEU A 129 9.53 -7.86 3.60
N SER A 130 9.53 -6.63 4.11
CA SER A 130 10.72 -6.00 4.68
C SER A 130 11.25 -6.74 5.92
N VAL A 131 10.34 -7.16 6.81
CA VAL A 131 10.71 -7.99 7.99
C VAL A 131 11.35 -9.30 7.53
N LEU A 132 10.69 -10.05 6.65
CA LEU A 132 11.19 -11.35 6.20
C LEU A 132 12.50 -11.20 5.41
N ALA A 133 12.64 -10.14 4.60
CA ALA A 133 13.88 -9.87 3.88
C ALA A 133 15.06 -9.66 4.84
N SER A 134 14.85 -8.93 5.94
CA SER A 134 15.88 -8.76 6.98
C SER A 134 16.25 -10.05 7.71
N GLN A 135 15.35 -11.03 7.76
CA GLN A 135 15.55 -12.32 8.45
C GLN A 135 16.20 -13.38 7.54
N HIS A 136 15.95 -13.32 6.23
CA HIS A 136 16.34 -14.34 5.26
C HIS A 136 17.40 -13.89 4.24
N ASP A 137 18.03 -12.72 4.45
CA ASP A 137 18.98 -12.11 3.52
C ASP A 137 18.42 -11.96 2.09
N TRP A 138 17.13 -11.60 1.99
CA TRP A 138 16.53 -11.26 0.70
C TRP A 138 16.85 -9.81 0.33
N PRO A 139 16.70 -9.43 -0.96
CA PRO A 139 16.83 -8.04 -1.37
C PRO A 139 15.90 -7.15 -0.56
N ARG A 140 16.36 -5.94 -0.26
CA ARG A 140 15.53 -5.00 0.49
C ARG A 140 14.34 -4.55 -0.36
N GLY A 141 13.29 -4.17 0.35
CA GLY A 141 12.17 -3.46 -0.23
C GLY A 141 12.43 -1.95 -0.38
N ALA A 142 12.13 -1.37 -1.53
CA ALA A 142 12.18 0.07 -1.76
C ALA A 142 10.87 0.62 -2.32
N GLY A 143 10.20 1.48 -1.55
CA GLY A 143 8.88 2.02 -1.87
C GLY A 143 8.93 3.50 -2.25
N LEU A 144 8.17 3.88 -3.27
CA LEU A 144 7.96 5.29 -3.59
C LEU A 144 7.09 5.96 -2.52
N TYR A 145 7.42 7.20 -2.14
CA TYR A 145 6.59 8.00 -1.23
C TYR A 145 6.39 9.44 -1.73
N GLN A 146 5.25 10.00 -1.34
CA GLN A 146 4.91 11.40 -1.56
C GLN A 146 5.09 12.15 -0.23
N ASN A 147 5.72 13.33 -0.29
CA ASN A 147 5.91 14.17 0.89
C ASN A 147 4.56 14.52 1.56
N MET A 148 4.45 14.22 2.85
CA MET A 148 3.30 14.61 3.65
C MET A 148 3.37 16.11 3.99
N LYS A 149 2.19 16.76 4.09
CA LYS A 149 2.11 18.18 4.49
C LYS A 149 2.71 18.46 5.87
N ASN A 150 2.64 17.49 6.78
CA ASN A 150 3.22 17.61 8.12
C ASN A 150 4.64 17.00 8.14
N PRO A 151 5.70 17.82 8.28
CA PRO A 151 7.09 17.34 8.19
C PRO A 151 7.45 16.36 9.31
N PHE A 152 6.85 16.49 10.51
CA PHE A 152 7.08 15.57 11.61
C PHE A 152 6.63 14.14 11.25
N PHE A 153 5.42 14.00 10.73
CA PHE A 153 4.90 12.70 10.30
C PHE A 153 5.55 12.20 9.01
N ASN A 154 6.00 13.11 8.12
CA ASN A 154 6.78 12.73 6.94
C ASN A 154 8.06 11.98 7.35
N GLN A 155 8.85 12.58 8.25
CA GLN A 155 10.10 11.97 8.73
C GLN A 155 9.83 10.66 9.48
N LYS A 156 8.80 10.63 10.33
CA LYS A 156 8.43 9.42 11.08
C LYS A 156 7.98 8.28 10.17
N MET A 157 7.19 8.56 9.13
CA MET A 157 6.76 7.56 8.17
C MET A 157 7.95 6.93 7.44
N ILE A 158 8.93 7.74 7.03
CA ILE A 158 10.18 7.26 6.42
C ILE A 158 10.95 6.36 7.40
N GLU A 159 11.12 6.79 8.65
CA GLU A 159 11.78 6.00 9.71
C GLU A 159 11.08 4.66 9.91
N TRP A 160 9.75 4.65 10.04
CA TRP A 160 8.97 3.43 10.27
C TRP A 160 8.99 2.46 9.10
N ARG A 161 8.93 2.96 7.86
CA ARG A 161 9.05 2.11 6.67
C ARG A 161 10.45 1.54 6.47
N ASN A 162 11.48 2.27 6.90
CA ASN A 162 12.87 1.85 6.71
C ASN A 162 13.42 0.98 7.86
N ARG A 163 12.72 0.85 8.99
CA ARG A 163 13.24 0.21 10.22
C ARG A 163 13.62 -1.28 10.10
N PHE A 164 13.20 -1.95 9.02
CA PHE A 164 13.58 -3.33 8.70
C PHE A 164 14.47 -3.41 7.45
N GLY A 165 15.33 -2.40 7.23
CA GLY A 165 16.26 -2.37 6.09
C GLY A 165 15.66 -1.88 4.77
N GLY A 166 14.37 -1.52 4.78
CA GLY A 166 13.68 -0.94 3.63
C GLY A 166 14.19 0.46 3.26
N LYS A 167 13.80 0.94 2.08
CA LYS A 167 14.17 2.26 1.57
C LYS A 167 12.97 3.03 1.02
N SER A 168 12.67 4.17 1.62
CA SER A 168 11.70 5.13 1.08
C SER A 168 12.36 6.03 0.04
N ILE A 169 11.88 5.98 -1.20
CA ILE A 169 12.39 6.78 -2.32
C ILE A 169 11.37 7.87 -2.63
N GLU A 170 11.80 9.13 -2.69
CA GLU A 170 10.89 10.22 -3.06
C GLU A 170 10.35 10.01 -4.47
N ARG A 171 9.05 10.24 -4.67
CA ARG A 171 8.43 10.09 -5.99
C ARG A 171 9.08 10.98 -7.05
N GLN A 172 9.55 12.17 -6.67
CA GLN A 172 10.27 13.08 -7.56
C GLN A 172 11.75 12.74 -7.76
N SER A 173 12.22 11.59 -7.23
CA SER A 173 13.60 11.15 -7.42
C SER A 173 13.94 11.00 -8.89
N ARG A 174 15.23 11.18 -9.22
CA ARG A 174 15.71 11.06 -10.58
C ARG A 174 15.53 9.62 -11.07
N LEU A 175 14.98 9.47 -12.27
CA LEU A 175 14.78 8.16 -12.91
C LEU A 175 16.02 7.26 -12.88
N ARG A 176 17.21 7.84 -13.05
CA ARG A 176 18.49 7.11 -13.00
C ARG A 176 18.74 6.43 -11.65
N ASP A 177 18.34 7.06 -10.55
CA ASP A 177 18.56 6.50 -9.21
C ASP A 177 17.59 5.35 -8.93
N LEU A 178 16.37 5.44 -9.46
CA LEU A 178 15.40 4.34 -9.48
C LEU A 178 15.90 3.14 -10.29
N ILE A 179 16.41 3.37 -11.51
CA ILE A 179 16.96 2.30 -12.36
C ILE A 179 18.13 1.60 -11.67
N ARG A 180 19.05 2.37 -11.06
CA ARG A 180 20.16 1.79 -10.29
C ARG A 180 19.67 0.92 -9.14
N GLU A 181 18.69 1.41 -8.37
CA GLU A 181 18.10 0.64 -7.28
C GLU A 181 17.51 -0.68 -7.78
N ILE A 182 16.76 -0.65 -8.90
CA ILE A 182 16.19 -1.85 -9.54
C ILE A 182 17.29 -2.85 -9.93
N GLN A 183 18.34 -2.36 -10.59
CA GLN A 183 19.45 -3.20 -11.08
C GLN A 183 20.30 -3.82 -9.96
N THR A 184 20.20 -3.34 -8.72
CA THR A 184 20.82 -4.02 -7.56
C THR A 184 20.06 -5.28 -7.11
N GLY A 185 18.91 -5.59 -7.72
CA GLY A 185 18.09 -6.74 -7.37
C GLY A 185 17.08 -6.47 -6.25
N ASN A 186 16.98 -5.23 -5.77
CA ASN A 186 16.02 -4.83 -4.74
C ASN A 186 14.60 -4.80 -5.30
N PHE A 187 13.64 -5.12 -4.43
CA PHE A 187 12.22 -5.05 -4.78
C PHE A 187 11.77 -3.60 -4.83
N ILE A 188 11.30 -3.11 -5.99
CA ILE A 188 10.71 -1.77 -6.08
C ILE A 188 9.19 -1.88 -6.06
N PHE A 189 8.55 -1.24 -5.08
CA PHE A 189 7.10 -1.19 -5.01
C PHE A 189 6.57 0.04 -5.74
N ILE A 190 5.63 -0.20 -6.66
CA ILE A 190 4.95 0.84 -7.42
C ILE A 190 3.45 0.59 -7.36
N ALA A 191 2.69 1.63 -7.05
CA ALA A 191 1.23 1.60 -7.07
C ALA A 191 0.74 2.49 -8.24
N PRO A 192 0.41 1.90 -9.40
CA PRO A 192 0.12 2.64 -10.63
C PRO A 192 -1.36 3.06 -10.78
N ASP A 193 -2.21 2.67 -9.84
CA ASP A 193 -3.66 2.84 -9.84
C ASP A 193 -4.12 4.21 -9.31
N ILE A 194 -3.32 5.26 -9.55
CA ILE A 194 -3.65 6.64 -9.19
C ILE A 194 -3.42 7.58 -10.36
N ASP A 195 -4.30 8.58 -10.46
CA ASP A 195 -4.15 9.66 -11.42
C ASP A 195 -3.06 10.64 -10.95
N LEU A 196 -1.96 10.74 -11.70
CA LEU A 196 -0.86 11.69 -11.48
C LEU A 196 -0.86 12.87 -12.46
N GLY A 197 -1.95 13.03 -13.22
CA GLY A 197 -2.08 13.99 -14.30
C GLY A 197 -1.61 13.45 -15.65
N PRO A 198 -1.74 14.25 -16.72
CA PRO A 198 -1.58 13.80 -18.10
C PRO A 198 -0.12 13.56 -18.50
N ARG A 199 0.83 14.07 -17.72
CA ARG A 199 2.25 13.92 -18.02
C ARG A 199 2.70 12.49 -17.74
N ASP A 200 3.37 11.87 -18.72
CA ASP A 200 3.89 10.50 -18.64
C ASP A 200 2.79 9.46 -18.34
N SER A 201 1.57 9.72 -18.81
CA SER A 201 0.39 8.87 -18.61
C SER A 201 -0.34 8.60 -19.93
N VAL A 202 -1.12 7.53 -19.95
CA VAL A 202 -1.96 7.12 -21.09
C VAL A 202 -3.38 6.82 -20.59
N PHE A 203 -4.37 7.02 -21.45
CA PHE A 203 -5.74 6.59 -21.17
C PHE A 203 -5.91 5.16 -21.65
N VAL A 204 -6.25 4.27 -20.72
CA VAL A 204 -6.52 2.85 -20.97
C VAL A 204 -7.83 2.46 -20.30
N PRO A 205 -8.56 1.45 -20.83
CA PRO A 205 -9.82 1.03 -20.23
C PRO A 205 -9.58 0.34 -18.89
N PHE A 206 -10.21 0.86 -17.84
CA PHE A 206 -10.33 0.22 -16.53
C PHE A 206 -11.82 0.09 -16.19
N PHE A 207 -12.30 -1.14 -16.01
CA PHE A 207 -13.75 -1.43 -15.95
C PHE A 207 -14.53 -0.86 -17.15
N GLY A 208 -13.93 -0.88 -18.34
CA GLY A 208 -14.53 -0.35 -19.56
C GLY A 208 -14.53 1.18 -19.68
N ILE A 209 -13.97 1.90 -18.71
CA ILE A 209 -13.92 3.36 -18.67
C ILE A 209 -12.48 3.83 -18.95
N GLN A 210 -12.31 4.74 -19.89
CA GLN A 210 -10.99 5.33 -20.19
C GLN A 210 -10.48 6.10 -18.98
N THR A 211 -9.40 5.59 -18.38
CA THR A 211 -8.82 6.09 -17.14
C THR A 211 -7.36 6.41 -17.33
N ASN A 212 -6.92 7.55 -16.79
CA ASN A 212 -5.53 7.97 -16.85
C ASN A 212 -4.65 7.02 -16.01
N THR A 213 -3.66 6.41 -16.65
CA THR A 213 -2.75 5.43 -16.04
C THR A 213 -1.31 5.82 -16.33
N ILE A 214 -0.45 5.76 -15.31
CA ILE A 214 0.95 6.14 -15.44
C ILE A 214 1.76 5.12 -16.24
N THR A 215 2.66 5.58 -17.10
CA THR A 215 3.52 4.72 -17.96
C THR A 215 4.83 4.28 -17.27
N SER A 216 5.04 4.71 -16.02
CA SER A 216 6.31 4.53 -15.30
C SER A 216 6.70 3.07 -15.13
N VAL A 217 5.73 2.17 -14.94
CA VAL A 217 5.97 0.72 -14.79
C VAL A 217 6.60 0.15 -16.06
N SER A 218 5.96 0.33 -17.21
CA SER A 218 6.46 -0.16 -18.50
C SER A 218 7.83 0.43 -18.84
N ARG A 219 7.99 1.73 -18.61
CA ARG A 219 9.26 2.43 -18.86
C ARG A 219 10.39 1.93 -17.96
N LEU A 220 10.14 1.76 -16.66
CA LEU A 220 11.14 1.25 -15.72
C LEU A 220 11.52 -0.19 -16.06
N ALA A 221 10.55 -1.05 -16.34
CA ALA A 221 10.80 -2.43 -16.74
C ALA A 221 11.68 -2.50 -17.99
N ARG A 222 11.35 -1.75 -19.05
CA ARG A 222 12.13 -1.70 -20.30
C ARG A 222 13.56 -1.20 -20.10
N LEU A 223 13.75 -0.16 -19.29
CA LEU A 223 15.07 0.45 -19.08
C LEU A 223 15.96 -0.33 -18.10
N SER A 224 15.37 -1.07 -17.17
CA SER A 224 16.11 -1.81 -16.13
C SER A 224 16.23 -3.30 -16.41
N GLY A 225 15.41 -3.85 -17.31
CA GLY A 225 15.29 -5.30 -17.54
C GLY A 225 14.55 -6.03 -16.42
N ALA A 226 13.76 -5.32 -15.61
CA ALA A 226 13.10 -5.90 -14.46
C ALA A 226 11.87 -6.74 -14.82
N GLU A 227 11.76 -7.90 -14.16
CA GLU A 227 10.54 -8.69 -14.11
C GLU A 227 9.45 -7.90 -13.36
N VAL A 228 8.23 -7.87 -13.89
CA VAL A 228 7.10 -7.17 -13.26
C VAL A 228 6.17 -8.19 -12.64
N CYS A 229 5.99 -8.16 -11.33
CA CYS A 229 5.14 -9.09 -10.58
C CYS A 229 3.99 -8.32 -9.92
N LEU A 230 2.79 -8.92 -9.88
CA LEU A 230 1.67 -8.36 -9.13
C LEU A 230 1.81 -8.76 -7.66
N MET A 231 1.74 -7.79 -6.76
CA MET A 231 1.73 -7.97 -5.32
C MET A 231 0.40 -7.47 -4.77
N THR A 232 -0.44 -8.36 -4.24
CA THR A 232 -1.72 -7.98 -3.64
C THR A 232 -1.78 -8.43 -2.19
N THR A 233 -2.17 -7.52 -1.30
CA THR A 233 -2.39 -7.85 0.12
C THR A 233 -3.86 -7.71 0.46
N THR A 234 -4.50 -8.85 0.72
CA THR A 234 -5.95 -8.97 0.94
C THR A 234 -6.23 -9.68 2.26
N PHE A 235 -7.43 -9.48 2.81
CA PHE A 235 -7.83 -10.17 4.03
C PHE A 235 -7.94 -11.67 3.81
N ASN A 236 -7.56 -12.43 4.82
CA ASN A 236 -7.90 -13.86 4.92
C ASN A 236 -9.42 -14.03 4.98
N SER A 237 -9.91 -15.23 4.66
CA SER A 237 -11.35 -15.55 4.72
C SER A 237 -11.94 -15.35 6.12
N ASP A 238 -11.18 -15.66 7.17
CA ASP A 238 -11.54 -15.45 8.58
C ASP A 238 -11.40 -13.98 9.03
N ARG A 239 -10.81 -13.12 8.19
CA ARG A 239 -10.47 -11.73 8.48
C ARG A 239 -9.60 -11.57 9.72
N MET A 240 -8.85 -12.57 10.16
CA MET A 240 -7.92 -12.44 11.29
C MET A 240 -6.53 -12.00 10.87
N GLY A 241 -6.32 -11.77 9.58
CA GLY A 241 -5.06 -11.28 9.04
C GLY A 241 -5.15 -11.08 7.55
N TYR A 242 -3.99 -11.08 6.91
CA TYR A 242 -3.81 -10.85 5.50
C TYR A 242 -2.93 -11.92 4.87
N THR A 243 -3.18 -12.15 3.59
CA THR A 243 -2.22 -12.82 2.70
C THR A 243 -1.75 -11.80 1.67
N CYS A 244 -0.43 -11.64 1.62
CA CYS A 244 0.28 -10.95 0.56
C CYS A 244 0.70 -11.97 -0.50
N ASN A 245 0.03 -11.97 -1.64
CA ASN A 245 0.37 -12.82 -2.78
C ASN A 245 1.28 -12.05 -3.74
N ILE A 246 2.40 -12.66 -4.14
CA ILE A 246 3.30 -12.18 -5.19
C ILE A 246 3.24 -13.18 -6.34
N SER A 247 2.71 -12.73 -7.49
CA SER A 247 2.53 -13.57 -8.67
C SER A 247 3.87 -13.89 -9.35
N ALA A 248 3.85 -14.86 -10.25
CA ALA A 248 4.89 -14.98 -11.27
C ALA A 248 5.01 -13.67 -12.09
N PRO A 249 6.15 -13.41 -12.75
CA PRO A 249 6.31 -12.26 -13.62
C PRO A 249 5.24 -12.24 -14.73
N LEU A 250 4.74 -11.06 -15.05
CA LEU A 250 3.85 -10.86 -16.18
C LEU A 250 4.55 -11.33 -17.46
N PRO A 251 3.96 -12.29 -18.21
CA PRO A 251 4.61 -12.84 -19.40
C PRO A 251 4.73 -11.75 -20.46
N ASN A 252 5.91 -11.64 -21.08
CA ASN A 252 6.19 -10.71 -22.18
C ASN A 252 5.94 -9.23 -21.85
N PHE A 253 6.03 -8.82 -20.57
CA PHE A 253 5.88 -7.43 -20.15
C PHE A 253 7.25 -6.72 -20.03
N PRO A 254 7.38 -5.45 -20.43
CA PRO A 254 6.38 -4.61 -21.09
C PRO A 254 6.24 -4.97 -22.58
N THR A 255 5.05 -4.79 -23.13
CA THR A 255 4.81 -4.89 -24.57
C THR A 255 5.07 -3.54 -25.26
N ASP A 256 4.87 -3.47 -26.58
CA ASP A 256 5.12 -2.29 -27.40
C ASP A 256 3.92 -1.31 -27.48
N ASP A 257 2.78 -1.67 -26.86
CA ASP A 257 1.58 -0.84 -26.75
C ASP A 257 1.60 0.16 -25.56
#